data_AF-A0A7J5Z998-F1
#
_entry.id   AF-A0A7J5Z998-F1
#
_cell.length_a   1.000
_cell.length_b   1.000
_cell.length_c   1.000
_cell.angle_alpha   90.00
_cell.angle_beta   90.00
_cell.angle_gamma   90.00
#
_symmetry.space_group_name_H-M   'P 1'
#
loop_
_entity.id
_entity.type
_entity.pdbx_description
1 polymer ?
#
loop_
_entity_poly.entity_id
_entity_poly.type
_entity_poly.pdbx_seq_one_letter_code
_entity_poly.pdbx_strand_id
1 'polypeptide(L)'
;MANVGNQLPTQAVSKPASGKHGNVLPLWGNEKTMNLNPMILTNVLSSPYFKVQLYELKTYHEVVDEIYFKVNHAEPWEKGSRKTAGQTGMCGGVRGVGTGGIVSTAYCLLYKLFTLKLTRKQLMGLITHSDSPYIRALGFMYIRYTQPPADLVDWYDGFLDDEEMPIVQQELDVKAGGGCVMTVGEMLRSFLTKLEWFSTLFPRIPCPCRNLLT
;
A
#
# COMPACT_ATOMS: atom_id res chain seq x y z
N MET A 1 17.47 25.34 -41.38
CA MET A 1 18.00 25.13 -40.01
C MET A 1 16.97 25.66 -39.04
N ALA A 2 16.13 24.79 -38.48
CA ALA A 2 15.19 25.12 -37.42
C ALA A 2 15.60 24.28 -36.19
N ASN A 3 15.78 24.97 -35.08
CA ASN A 3 16.50 24.52 -33.90
C ASN A 3 15.65 23.53 -33.08
N VAL A 4 16.34 22.53 -32.53
CA VAL A 4 15.82 21.39 -31.79
C VAL A 4 15.25 21.83 -30.44
N GLY A 5 14.07 21.31 -30.09
CA GLY A 5 13.39 21.55 -28.83
C GLY A 5 14.20 21.04 -27.64
N ASN A 6 14.48 21.94 -26.70
CA ASN A 6 15.17 21.62 -25.45
C ASN A 6 14.12 21.21 -24.40
N GLN A 7 14.06 19.92 -24.07
CA GLN A 7 13.30 19.40 -22.94
C GLN A 7 13.94 19.85 -21.63
N LEU A 8 13.14 20.40 -20.72
CA LEU A 8 13.55 20.71 -19.35
C LEU A 8 13.70 19.41 -18.54
N PRO A 9 14.76 19.25 -17.73
CA PRO A 9 14.94 18.07 -16.92
C PRO A 9 13.95 18.03 -15.74
N THR A 10 13.23 16.93 -15.63
CA THR A 10 12.44 16.57 -14.44
C THR A 10 13.37 16.42 -13.24
N GLN A 11 13.29 17.36 -12.28
CA GLN A 11 14.04 17.26 -11.03
C GLN A 11 13.36 16.21 -10.14
N ALA A 12 13.99 15.03 -10.04
CA ALA A 12 13.67 14.04 -9.03
C ALA A 12 14.02 14.60 -7.65
N VAL A 13 13.09 14.47 -6.70
CA VAL A 13 13.27 14.85 -5.29
C VAL A 13 14.46 14.07 -4.71
N SER A 14 15.53 14.76 -4.32
CA SER A 14 16.68 14.16 -3.61
C SER A 14 16.57 14.46 -2.11
N LYS A 15 16.16 13.46 -1.31
CA LYS A 15 16.21 13.53 0.16
C LYS A 15 17.60 13.06 0.66
N PRO A 16 18.18 13.66 1.73
CA PRO A 16 19.50 13.27 2.23
C PRO A 16 19.49 11.88 2.87
N ALA A 17 20.65 11.22 2.88
CA ALA A 17 20.82 9.83 3.27
C ALA A 17 20.47 9.56 4.74
N SER A 18 19.35 8.87 4.98
CA SER A 18 19.13 8.06 6.18
C SER A 18 20.29 7.07 6.31
N GLY A 19 20.99 7.07 7.46
CA GLY A 19 22.26 6.38 7.68
C GLY A 19 22.29 4.92 7.21
N LYS A 20 23.47 4.42 6.81
CA LYS A 20 23.85 3.07 6.32
C LYS A 20 22.77 1.95 6.33
N HIS A 21 21.60 2.15 5.72
CA HIS A 21 20.63 1.08 5.56
C HIS A 21 20.99 0.32 4.28
N GLY A 22 21.19 -0.99 4.42
CA GLY A 22 21.46 -1.87 3.28
C GLY A 22 20.32 -1.87 2.27
N ASN A 23 20.59 -2.38 1.07
CA ASN A 23 19.57 -2.49 0.01
C ASN A 23 18.54 -3.60 0.28
N VAL A 24 18.81 -4.48 1.25
CA VAL A 24 17.88 -5.51 1.70
C VAL A 24 16.94 -4.91 2.74
N LEU A 25 15.63 -5.14 2.58
CA LEU A 25 14.64 -4.70 3.55
C LEU A 25 14.54 -5.70 4.72
N PRO A 26 14.50 -5.22 5.98
CA PRO A 26 14.08 -6.07 7.07
C PRO A 26 12.60 -6.48 6.88
N LEU A 27 12.24 -7.63 7.45
CA LEU A 27 10.87 -8.11 7.48
C LEU A 27 10.43 -8.29 8.93
N TRP A 28 9.32 -7.65 9.28
CA TRP A 28 8.66 -7.77 10.56
C TRP A 28 7.41 -8.63 10.43
N GLY A 29 7.27 -9.64 11.30
CA GLY A 29 6.14 -10.55 11.30
C GLY A 29 6.36 -11.78 10.41
N ASN A 30 5.34 -12.17 9.64
CA ASN A 30 5.28 -13.48 9.01
C ASN A 30 5.68 -13.49 7.53
N GLU A 31 6.70 -14.28 7.20
CA GLU A 31 7.31 -14.38 5.87
C GLU A 31 6.46 -15.06 4.79
N LYS A 32 5.38 -15.72 5.17
CA LYS A 32 4.48 -16.40 4.23
C LYS A 32 3.20 -15.62 3.98
N THR A 33 2.77 -14.82 4.95
CA THR A 33 1.45 -14.19 4.93
C THR A 33 1.50 -12.68 4.71
N MET A 34 2.70 -12.07 4.76
CA MET A 34 2.86 -10.61 4.75
C MET A 34 2.07 -9.91 5.88
N ASN A 35 1.71 -10.65 6.94
CA ASN A 35 0.82 -10.21 8.01
C ASN A 35 -0.59 -9.77 7.54
N LEU A 36 -1.04 -10.24 6.38
CA LEU A 36 -2.41 -10.03 5.91
C LEU A 36 -3.41 -10.81 6.78
N ASN A 37 -4.64 -10.29 6.87
CA ASN A 37 -5.73 -11.06 7.45
C ASN A 37 -5.85 -12.41 6.70
N PRO A 38 -5.93 -13.55 7.40
CA PRO A 38 -5.96 -14.87 6.76
C PRO A 38 -7.02 -15.01 5.66
N MET A 39 -8.18 -14.38 5.83
CA MET A 39 -9.26 -14.40 4.84
C MET A 39 -8.89 -13.66 3.57
N ILE A 40 -8.25 -12.50 3.68
CA ILE A 40 -7.76 -11.74 2.52
C ILE A 40 -6.71 -12.56 1.81
N LEU A 41 -5.75 -13.12 2.56
CA LEU A 41 -4.70 -13.95 1.98
C LEU A 41 -5.26 -15.16 1.23
N THR A 42 -6.22 -15.88 1.82
CA THR A 42 -6.90 -17.01 1.15
C THR A 42 -7.55 -16.56 -0.16
N ASN A 43 -8.20 -15.39 -0.20
CA ASN A 43 -8.81 -14.87 -1.41
C ASN A 43 -7.78 -14.37 -2.44
N VAL A 44 -6.66 -13.77 -2.01
CA VAL A 44 -5.54 -13.45 -2.92
C VAL A 44 -5.01 -14.73 -3.56
N LEU A 45 -4.69 -15.75 -2.77
CA LEU A 45 -4.11 -17.00 -3.27
C LEU A 45 -5.10 -17.81 -4.13
N SER A 46 -6.41 -17.66 -3.91
CA SER A 46 -7.45 -18.31 -4.72
C SER A 46 -7.85 -17.51 -5.97
N SER A 47 -7.48 -16.22 -6.04
CA SER A 47 -7.82 -15.32 -7.14
C SER A 47 -7.23 -15.80 -8.47
N PRO A 48 -8.03 -15.93 -9.55
CA PRO A 48 -7.53 -16.17 -10.90
C PRO A 48 -6.60 -15.06 -11.38
N TYR A 49 -6.88 -13.80 -11.00
CA TYR A 49 -6.03 -12.67 -11.31
C TYR A 49 -4.62 -12.87 -10.74
N PHE A 50 -4.51 -13.26 -9.47
CA PHE A 50 -3.21 -13.54 -8.85
C PHE A 50 -2.52 -14.79 -9.44
N LYS A 51 -3.24 -15.90 -9.59
CA LYS A 51 -2.66 -17.19 -10.00
C LYS A 51 -2.27 -17.27 -11.47
N VAL A 52 -2.98 -16.56 -12.33
CA VAL A 52 -2.81 -16.65 -13.79
C VAL A 52 -2.15 -15.39 -14.30
N GLN A 53 -2.80 -14.23 -14.16
CA GLN A 53 -2.32 -12.99 -14.77
C GLN A 53 -1.06 -12.46 -14.08
N LEU A 54 -1.11 -12.28 -12.75
CA LEU A 54 0.05 -11.79 -12.00
C LEU A 54 1.18 -12.83 -11.89
N TYR A 55 0.93 -14.09 -12.23
CA TYR A 55 1.99 -15.08 -12.31
C TYR A 55 2.94 -14.76 -13.47
N GLU A 56 2.46 -14.22 -14.57
CA GLU A 56 3.26 -13.88 -15.75
C GLU A 56 4.20 -12.69 -15.50
N LEU A 57 3.81 -11.74 -14.66
CA LEU A 57 4.65 -10.59 -14.30
C LEU A 57 5.82 -11.03 -13.42
N LYS A 58 7.06 -10.91 -13.90
CA LYS A 58 8.25 -11.40 -13.18
C LYS A 58 9.11 -10.30 -12.60
N THR A 59 8.93 -9.07 -13.07
CA THR A 59 9.78 -7.94 -12.71
C THR A 59 9.02 -6.91 -11.89
N TYR A 60 9.78 -6.09 -11.15
CA TYR A 60 9.24 -4.95 -10.42
C TYR A 60 8.50 -3.98 -11.35
N HIS A 61 9.08 -3.65 -12.51
CA HIS A 61 8.51 -2.67 -13.44
C HIS A 61 7.17 -3.14 -14.03
N GLU A 62 7.06 -4.40 -14.41
CA GLU A 62 5.78 -4.97 -14.88
C GLU A 62 4.67 -4.87 -13.83
N VAL A 63 5.00 -5.07 -12.55
CA VAL A 63 4.03 -4.93 -11.46
C VAL A 63 3.68 -3.46 -11.22
N VAL A 64 4.64 -2.53 -11.35
CA VAL A 64 4.38 -1.08 -11.28
C VAL A 64 3.43 -0.63 -12.39
N ASP A 65 3.66 -1.08 -13.63
CA ASP A 65 2.78 -0.79 -14.77
C ASP A 65 1.38 -1.35 -14.53
N GLU A 66 1.27 -2.58 -14.06
CA GLU A 66 -0.03 -3.18 -13.75
C GLU A 66 -0.76 -2.41 -12.62
N ILE A 67 -0.04 -1.88 -11.62
CA ILE A 67 -0.62 -0.99 -10.60
C ILE A 67 -1.16 0.28 -11.26
N TYR A 68 -0.37 0.92 -12.11
CA TYR A 68 -0.77 2.13 -12.84
C TYR A 68 -2.06 1.93 -13.64
N PHE A 69 -2.17 0.81 -14.36
CA PHE A 69 -3.31 0.57 -15.26
C PHE A 69 -4.54 -0.03 -14.60
N LYS A 70 -4.39 -0.79 -13.51
CA LYS A 70 -5.50 -1.59 -12.95
C LYS A 70 -6.00 -1.14 -11.58
N VAL A 71 -5.19 -0.41 -10.81
CA VAL A 71 -5.59 -0.03 -9.45
C VAL A 71 -6.33 1.30 -9.48
N ASN A 72 -7.53 1.30 -8.91
CA ASN A 72 -8.42 2.47 -8.82
C ASN A 72 -9.03 2.65 -7.42
N HIS A 73 -8.64 1.82 -6.44
CA HIS A 73 -8.94 1.97 -5.03
C HIS A 73 -7.93 1.18 -4.17
N ALA A 74 -7.90 1.44 -2.86
CA ALA A 74 -6.92 0.83 -1.94
C ALA A 74 -7.54 -0.08 -0.85
N GLU A 75 -8.88 -0.23 -0.82
CA GLU A 75 -9.53 -1.15 0.12
C GLU A 75 -9.41 -2.64 -0.31
N PRO A 76 -9.52 -3.61 0.63
CA PRO A 76 -9.28 -5.02 0.35
C PRO A 76 -10.31 -5.74 -0.53
N TRP A 77 -11.51 -5.18 -0.68
CA TRP A 77 -12.62 -5.86 -1.32
C TRP A 77 -13.16 -5.02 -2.48
N GLU A 78 -13.52 -5.69 -3.57
CA GLU A 78 -14.20 -5.06 -4.70
C GLU A 78 -15.59 -4.56 -4.30
N LYS A 79 -16.06 -3.49 -4.97
CA LYS A 79 -17.33 -2.81 -4.67
C LYS A 79 -18.49 -3.81 -4.63
N GLY A 80 -19.24 -3.80 -3.53
CA GLY A 80 -20.45 -4.62 -3.38
C GLY A 80 -20.21 -6.14 -3.29
N SER A 81 -18.96 -6.59 -3.36
CA SER A 81 -18.64 -8.02 -3.30
C SER A 81 -18.73 -8.60 -1.89
N ARG A 82 -18.61 -7.73 -0.87
CA ARG A 82 -18.67 -8.12 0.54
C ARG A 82 -20.05 -7.85 1.13
N LYS A 83 -20.72 -8.90 1.58
CA LYS A 83 -21.99 -8.80 2.34
C LYS A 83 -21.70 -8.47 3.79
N THR A 84 -21.65 -7.19 4.13
CA THR A 84 -21.50 -6.68 5.51
C THR A 84 -22.85 -6.49 6.21
N ALA A 85 -23.95 -6.32 5.46
CA ALA A 85 -25.30 -6.18 6.01
C ALA A 85 -25.87 -7.54 6.44
N GLY A 86 -26.33 -7.66 7.69
CA GLY A 86 -27.08 -8.81 8.20
C GLY A 86 -26.33 -9.78 9.13
N GLN A 87 -25.09 -9.48 9.53
CA GLN A 87 -24.36 -10.33 10.50
C GLN A 87 -24.67 -9.96 11.96
N THR A 88 -25.84 -10.36 12.45
CA THR A 88 -26.23 -10.34 13.87
C THR A 88 -26.20 -11.72 14.52
N GLY A 89 -25.31 -12.61 14.05
CA GLY A 89 -25.04 -13.91 14.70
C GLY A 89 -23.98 -13.79 15.81
N MET A 90 -23.83 -14.84 16.63
CA MET A 90 -22.89 -14.88 17.77
C MET A 90 -21.41 -14.55 17.43
N CYS A 91 -21.01 -14.61 16.16
CA CYS A 91 -19.65 -14.25 15.69
C CYS A 91 -19.57 -12.91 14.93
N GLY A 92 -20.70 -12.23 14.69
CA GLY A 92 -20.75 -11.00 13.87
C GLY A 92 -20.09 -9.77 14.51
N GLY A 93 -19.79 -9.82 15.82
CA GLY A 93 -19.06 -8.77 16.54
C GLY A 93 -17.54 -8.95 16.58
N VAL A 94 -17.01 -10.08 16.08
CA VAL A 94 -15.57 -10.34 16.10
C VAL A 94 -14.92 -9.63 14.92
N ARG A 95 -14.18 -8.56 15.21
CA ARG A 95 -13.47 -7.75 14.20
C ARG A 95 -12.57 -8.65 13.35
N GLY A 96 -12.77 -8.64 12.03
CA GLY A 96 -11.99 -9.44 11.08
C GLY A 96 -12.56 -10.83 10.74
N VAL A 97 -13.73 -11.19 11.27
CA VAL A 97 -14.47 -12.42 10.94
C VAL A 97 -15.75 -12.02 10.19
N GLY A 98 -15.67 -11.76 8.88
CA GLY A 98 -16.84 -11.47 8.04
C GLY A 98 -16.99 -12.48 6.91
N THR A 99 -18.11 -12.49 6.17
CA THR A 99 -18.15 -13.17 4.88
C THR A 99 -17.18 -12.45 3.94
N GLY A 100 -16.23 -13.17 3.34
CA GLY A 100 -15.31 -12.60 2.34
C GLY A 100 -16.06 -12.04 1.13
N GLY A 101 -15.36 -11.23 0.34
CA GLY A 101 -15.83 -10.77 -0.97
C GLY A 101 -14.84 -11.16 -2.07
N ILE A 102 -14.98 -10.56 -3.24
CA ILE A 102 -13.95 -10.62 -4.27
C ILE A 102 -12.81 -9.73 -3.78
N VAL A 103 -11.61 -10.28 -3.66
CA VAL A 103 -10.42 -9.52 -3.24
C VAL A 103 -10.05 -8.50 -4.30
N SER A 104 -9.59 -7.33 -3.87
CA SER A 104 -9.24 -6.25 -4.77
C SER A 104 -7.96 -6.49 -5.57
N THR A 105 -7.89 -5.83 -6.72
CA THR A 105 -6.66 -5.74 -7.52
C THR A 105 -5.49 -5.21 -6.70
N ALA A 106 -5.72 -4.17 -5.87
CA ALA A 106 -4.72 -3.58 -4.98
C ALA A 106 -4.08 -4.61 -4.04
N TYR A 107 -4.88 -5.44 -3.36
CA TYR A 107 -4.34 -6.45 -2.44
C TYR A 107 -3.69 -7.64 -3.16
N CYS A 108 -4.15 -8.00 -4.36
CA CYS A 108 -3.45 -8.97 -5.20
C CYS A 108 -2.05 -8.48 -5.59
N LEU A 109 -1.94 -7.22 -6.03
CA LEU A 109 -0.67 -6.60 -6.43
C LEU A 109 0.25 -6.33 -5.24
N LEU A 110 -0.30 -5.92 -4.10
CA LEU A 110 0.45 -5.74 -2.85
C LEU A 110 1.16 -7.04 -2.44
N TYR A 111 0.42 -8.17 -2.44
CA TYR A 111 1.02 -9.46 -2.14
C TYR A 111 1.97 -9.93 -3.25
N LYS A 112 1.69 -9.61 -4.52
CA LYS A 112 2.61 -9.88 -5.64
C LYS A 112 3.97 -9.19 -5.42
N LEU A 113 3.99 -7.91 -5.07
CA LEU A 113 5.20 -7.16 -4.72
C LEU A 113 5.99 -7.87 -3.61
N PHE A 114 5.29 -8.37 -2.59
CA PHE A 114 5.91 -9.16 -1.51
C PHE A 114 6.56 -10.45 -1.99
N THR A 115 5.92 -11.21 -2.90
CA THR A 115 6.53 -12.42 -3.46
C THR A 115 7.79 -12.16 -4.29
N LEU A 116 7.95 -10.95 -4.83
CA LEU A 116 9.15 -10.52 -5.57
C LEU A 116 10.32 -10.13 -4.65
N LYS A 117 10.10 -10.06 -3.32
CA LYS A 117 11.11 -9.67 -2.32
C LYS A 117 11.78 -8.33 -2.66
N LEU A 118 11.01 -7.25 -2.56
CA LEU A 118 11.49 -5.92 -2.91
C LEU A 118 12.79 -5.54 -2.19
N THR A 119 13.63 -4.81 -2.90
CA THR A 119 14.77 -4.09 -2.34
C THR A 119 14.34 -2.73 -1.79
N ARG A 120 15.18 -2.13 -0.95
CA ARG A 120 14.96 -0.77 -0.43
C ARG A 120 14.83 0.26 -1.54
N LYS A 121 15.65 0.15 -2.59
CA LYS A 121 15.57 1.03 -3.77
C LYS A 121 14.24 0.91 -4.51
N GLN A 122 13.73 -0.31 -4.68
CA GLN A 122 12.42 -0.52 -5.32
C GLN A 122 11.29 0.02 -4.46
N LEU A 123 11.33 -0.19 -3.14
CA LEU A 123 10.31 0.35 -2.24
C LEU A 123 10.34 1.89 -2.19
N MET A 124 11.52 2.50 -2.19
CA MET A 124 11.68 3.95 -2.39
C MET A 124 11.04 4.39 -3.70
N GLY A 125 11.33 3.68 -4.81
CA GLY A 125 10.76 3.97 -6.12
C GLY A 125 9.24 3.93 -6.17
N LEU A 126 8.58 3.07 -5.37
CA LEU A 126 7.12 3.06 -5.25
C LEU A 126 6.60 4.30 -4.54
N ILE A 127 7.16 4.63 -3.37
CA ILE A 127 6.61 5.69 -2.52
C ILE A 127 6.88 7.11 -3.03
N THR A 128 7.93 7.28 -3.85
CA THR A 128 8.27 8.52 -4.53
C THR A 128 7.75 8.59 -5.96
N HIS A 129 6.92 7.63 -6.41
CA HIS A 129 6.46 7.57 -7.79
C HIS A 129 5.51 8.72 -8.13
N SER A 130 5.76 9.49 -9.18
CA SER A 130 4.94 10.65 -9.58
C SER A 130 3.68 10.28 -10.36
N ASP A 131 3.70 9.16 -11.08
CA ASP A 131 2.69 8.96 -12.14
C ASP A 131 1.33 8.50 -11.62
N SER A 132 1.25 7.92 -10.41
CA SER A 132 -0.02 7.47 -9.84
C SER A 132 0.01 7.45 -8.31
N PRO A 133 -1.03 7.99 -7.64
CA PRO A 133 -1.13 7.92 -6.19
C PRO A 133 -1.33 6.49 -5.70
N TYR A 134 -1.86 5.59 -6.54
CA TYR A 134 -2.05 4.17 -6.19
C TYR A 134 -0.71 3.42 -6.11
N ILE A 135 0.28 3.78 -6.93
CA ILE A 135 1.65 3.21 -6.84
C ILE A 135 2.24 3.56 -5.47
N ARG A 136 2.14 4.85 -5.09
CA ARG A 136 2.59 5.34 -3.79
C ARG A 136 1.85 4.65 -2.65
N ALA A 137 0.52 4.58 -2.74
CA ALA A 137 -0.33 3.96 -1.72
C ALA A 137 0.07 2.50 -1.46
N LEU A 138 0.27 1.70 -2.51
CA LEU A 138 0.71 0.31 -2.35
C LEU A 138 2.12 0.21 -1.76
N GLY A 139 3.03 1.12 -2.11
CA GLY A 139 4.34 1.22 -1.46
C GLY A 139 4.24 1.47 0.04
N PHE A 140 3.39 2.41 0.46
CA PHE A 140 3.17 2.70 1.89
C PHE A 140 2.43 1.59 2.64
N MET A 141 1.48 0.91 1.98
CA MET A 141 0.84 -0.28 2.53
C MET A 141 1.86 -1.40 2.70
N TYR A 142 2.77 -1.60 1.74
CA TYR A 142 3.87 -2.57 1.86
C TYR A 142 4.72 -2.27 3.10
N ILE A 143 5.08 -1.01 3.32
CA ILE A 143 5.80 -0.57 4.52
C ILE A 143 5.00 -0.93 5.77
N ARG A 144 3.71 -0.55 5.79
CA ARG A 144 2.83 -0.74 6.96
C ARG A 144 2.68 -2.19 7.38
N TYR A 145 2.71 -3.11 6.41
CA TYR A 145 2.56 -4.55 6.64
C TYR A 145 3.88 -5.26 6.96
N THR A 146 5.02 -4.77 6.48
CA THR A 146 6.26 -5.58 6.47
C THR A 146 7.43 -4.97 7.22
N GLN A 147 7.46 -3.66 7.46
CA GLN A 147 8.64 -3.01 8.06
C GLN A 147 8.54 -2.97 9.59
N PRO A 148 9.69 -2.98 10.30
CA PRO A 148 9.73 -2.86 11.75
C PRO A 148 8.93 -1.64 12.25
N PRO A 149 8.12 -1.78 13.31
CA PRO A 149 7.29 -0.68 13.80
C PRO A 149 8.07 0.57 14.22
N ALA A 150 9.32 0.40 14.67
CA ALA A 150 10.20 1.51 15.04
C ALA A 150 10.63 2.37 13.84
N ASP A 151 10.63 1.81 12.64
CA ASP A 151 11.10 2.48 11.42
C ASP A 151 9.96 3.21 10.69
N LEU A 152 8.70 3.00 11.09
CA LEU A 152 7.53 3.48 10.34
C LEU A 152 7.50 5.01 10.21
N VAL A 153 7.89 5.75 11.25
CA VAL A 153 7.97 7.21 11.20
C VAL A 153 8.99 7.65 10.16
N ASP A 154 10.20 7.10 10.20
CA ASP A 154 11.28 7.47 9.30
C ASP A 154 10.90 7.23 7.82
N TRP A 155 10.13 6.17 7.55
CA TRP A 155 9.59 5.90 6.22
C TRP A 155 8.54 6.94 5.78
N TYR A 156 7.74 7.47 6.70
CA TYR A 156 6.60 8.35 6.39
C TYR A 156 6.92 9.83 6.53
N ASP A 157 7.91 10.21 7.34
CA ASP A 157 8.28 11.58 7.71
C ASP A 157 8.32 12.55 6.51
N GLY A 158 8.93 12.14 5.40
CA GLY A 158 9.02 12.98 4.18
C GLY A 158 7.73 13.13 3.37
N PHE A 159 6.64 12.48 3.79
CA PHE A 159 5.40 12.35 3.03
C PHE A 159 4.16 12.65 3.88
N LEU A 160 4.30 12.90 5.18
CA LEU A 160 3.18 13.29 6.05
C LEU A 160 2.65 14.69 5.68
N ASP A 161 3.53 15.58 5.24
CA ASP A 161 3.21 16.96 4.85
C ASP A 161 3.08 17.10 3.32
N ASP A 162 2.83 15.99 2.62
CA ASP A 162 2.54 15.95 1.18
C ASP A 162 1.23 16.71 0.81
N GLU A 163 0.56 17.30 1.80
CA GLU A 163 -0.58 18.22 1.67
C GLU A 163 -0.17 19.58 1.05
N GLU A 164 1.09 20.02 1.18
CA GLU A 164 1.55 21.37 0.79
C GLU A 164 2.24 21.47 -0.59
N MET A 165 2.49 20.37 -1.30
CA MET A 165 3.19 20.41 -2.60
C MET A 165 2.24 20.88 -3.73
N PRO A 166 2.39 22.12 -4.26
CA PRO A 166 1.39 22.74 -5.15
C PRO A 166 1.26 22.10 -6.53
N ILE A 167 2.16 21.17 -6.87
CA ILE A 167 2.28 20.60 -8.22
C ILE A 167 1.74 19.15 -8.27
N VAL A 168 1.47 18.51 -7.12
CA VAL A 168 1.09 17.09 -7.08
C VAL A 168 0.09 16.77 -5.95
N GLN A 169 -0.98 17.56 -5.82
CA GLN A 169 -2.17 17.09 -5.08
C GLN A 169 -2.82 15.96 -5.89
N GLN A 170 -2.37 14.73 -5.67
CA GLN A 170 -3.03 13.54 -6.21
C GLN A 170 -4.02 13.03 -5.18
N GLU A 171 -5.29 13.33 -5.42
CA GLU A 171 -6.40 12.74 -4.70
C GLU A 171 -6.45 11.22 -4.95
N LEU A 172 -6.59 10.46 -3.86
CA LEU A 172 -6.69 9.01 -3.85
C LEU A 172 -8.07 8.63 -3.34
N ASP A 173 -8.90 8.01 -4.19
CA ASP A 173 -10.10 7.35 -3.68
C ASP A 173 -9.72 5.98 -3.15
N VAL A 174 -9.69 5.84 -1.84
CA VAL A 174 -9.28 4.58 -1.21
C VAL A 174 -10.41 3.55 -1.20
N LYS A 175 -11.64 3.94 -1.51
CA LYS A 175 -12.83 3.09 -1.40
C LYS A 175 -13.28 2.54 -2.76
N ALA A 176 -13.59 1.24 -2.80
CA ALA A 176 -14.12 0.60 -3.98
C ALA A 176 -15.49 1.17 -4.33
N GLY A 177 -15.62 1.69 -5.56
CA GLY A 177 -16.83 2.35 -6.01
C GLY A 177 -17.00 3.79 -5.56
N GLY A 178 -15.97 4.34 -4.93
CA GLY A 178 -15.79 5.73 -4.59
C GLY A 178 -16.33 6.16 -3.23
N GLY A 179 -16.08 7.43 -2.90
CA GLY A 179 -16.67 8.12 -1.76
C GLY A 179 -15.80 8.15 -0.50
N CYS A 180 -14.53 7.80 -0.62
CA CYS A 180 -13.53 8.07 0.43
C CYS A 180 -12.25 8.58 -0.23
N VAL A 181 -12.27 9.84 -0.60
CA VAL A 181 -11.12 10.54 -1.18
C VAL A 181 -10.27 11.11 -0.06
N MET A 182 -8.96 10.94 -0.15
CA MET A 182 -7.96 11.51 0.75
C MET A 182 -6.65 11.75 0.03
N THR A 183 -5.77 12.54 0.61
CA THR A 183 -4.37 12.66 0.16
C THR A 183 -3.53 11.48 0.66
N VAL A 184 -2.33 11.31 0.09
CA VAL A 184 -1.36 10.34 0.61
C VAL A 184 -0.98 10.69 2.06
N GLY A 185 -0.74 11.96 2.39
CA GLY A 185 -0.43 12.41 3.74
C GLY A 185 -1.51 12.02 4.76
N GLU A 186 -2.78 12.28 4.45
CA GLU A 186 -3.93 11.89 5.27
C GLU A 186 -4.02 10.36 5.47
N MET A 187 -3.77 9.59 4.40
CA MET A 187 -3.69 8.13 4.47
C MET A 187 -2.58 7.65 5.41
N LEU A 188 -1.39 8.26 5.35
CA LEU A 188 -0.27 7.90 6.24
C LEU A 188 -0.55 8.24 7.70
N ARG A 189 -1.13 9.42 7.97
CA ARG A 189 -1.60 9.78 9.31
C ARG A 189 -2.62 8.74 9.82
N SER A 190 -3.52 8.28 8.96
CA SER A 190 -4.45 7.18 9.29
C SER A 190 -3.72 5.86 9.58
N PHE A 191 -2.68 5.48 8.83
CA PHE A 191 -1.92 4.24 9.06
C PHE A 191 -1.16 4.22 10.41
N LEU A 192 -0.73 5.38 10.88
CA LEU A 192 -0.05 5.54 12.18
C LEU A 192 -1.02 5.57 13.35
N THR A 193 -2.18 6.21 13.18
CA THR A 193 -3.11 6.48 14.29
C THR A 193 -4.22 5.44 14.43
N LYS A 194 -4.65 4.81 13.33
CA LYS A 194 -5.75 3.84 13.28
C LYS A 194 -5.20 2.44 13.01
N LEU A 195 -5.68 1.48 13.79
CA LEU A 195 -5.37 0.07 13.57
C LEU A 195 -6.21 -0.53 12.42
N GLU A 196 -7.40 0.02 12.19
CA GLU A 196 -8.36 -0.48 11.22
C GLU A 196 -8.21 0.21 9.85
N TRP A 197 -8.24 -0.60 8.79
CA TRP A 197 -8.30 -0.20 7.39
C TRP A 197 -9.39 -1.02 6.68
N PHE A 198 -10.52 -0.38 6.39
CA PHE A 198 -11.68 -0.97 5.70
C PHE A 198 -12.12 -2.33 6.25
N SER A 199 -12.42 -2.36 7.56
CA SER A 199 -12.78 -3.57 8.34
C SER A 199 -11.70 -4.65 8.43
N THR A 200 -10.45 -4.32 8.10
CA THR A 200 -9.28 -5.18 8.30
C THR A 200 -8.34 -4.51 9.28
N LEU A 201 -7.50 -5.29 9.95
CA LEU A 201 -6.54 -4.75 10.91
C LEU A 201 -5.16 -4.79 10.30
N PHE A 202 -4.44 -3.68 10.43
CA PHE A 202 -3.00 -3.69 10.25
C PHE A 202 -2.31 -4.47 11.36
N PRO A 203 -1.04 -4.89 11.16
CA PRO A 203 -0.21 -5.41 12.24
C PRO A 203 -0.14 -4.39 13.38
N ARG A 204 -0.29 -4.89 14.62
CA ARG A 204 -0.23 -4.04 15.82
C ARG A 204 1.17 -3.46 15.98
N ILE A 205 1.24 -2.17 16.31
CA ILE A 205 2.47 -1.48 16.68
C ILE A 205 2.67 -1.70 18.20
N PRO A 206 3.80 -2.29 18.65
CA PRO A 206 4.07 -2.50 20.07
C PRO A 206 4.01 -1.19 20.87
N CYS A 207 3.53 -1.24 22.12
CA CYS A 207 3.35 -0.05 22.97
C CYS A 207 4.60 0.82 23.10
N PRO A 208 5.83 0.28 23.25
CA PRO A 208 7.03 1.12 23.32
C PRO A 208 7.25 1.97 22.06
N CYS A 209 6.95 1.42 20.88
CA CYS A 209 7.03 2.15 19.62
C CYS A 209 5.89 3.17 19.46
N ARG A 210 4.72 2.92 20.07
CA ARG A 210 3.55 3.79 19.95
C ARG A 210 3.80 5.20 20.50
N ASN A 211 4.61 5.33 21.55
CA ASN A 211 4.97 6.62 22.13
C ASN A 211 5.85 7.49 21.21
N LEU A 212 6.45 6.90 20.17
CA LEU A 212 7.20 7.63 19.14
C LEU A 212 6.29 8.16 18.03
N LEU A 213 5.02 7.73 17.99
CA LEU A 213 4.05 8.06 16.92
C LEU A 213 3.01 9.12 17.34
N THR A 214 3.04 9.55 18.61
CA THR A 214 2.07 10.47 19.24
C THR A 214 2.80 11.64 19.85
#